data_AF-A0A2G8KA84-F1
#
_entry.id   AF-A0A2G8KA84-F1
#
_cell.length_a   1.000
_cell.length_b   1.000
_cell.length_c   1.000
_cell.angle_alpha   90.00
_cell.angle_beta   90.00
_cell.angle_gamma   90.00
#
_symmetry.space_group_name_H-M   'P 1'
#
loop_
_entity.id
_entity.type
_entity.pdbx_description
1 polymer ?
#
loop_
_entity_poly.entity_id
_entity_poly.type
_entity_poly.pdbx_seq_one_letter_code
_entity_poly.pdbx_strand_id
1 'polypeptide(L)'
;MHSEQSLIQFYISLKWLNKFHTFVDPGPITNSDFLCKHGGVPPHKAPVVDKLFVKMPQPAWEELHNRFGGGPVVNHLSLNPCGICQAEILQLTRRRDEELNKFVELHEAFTSNNSRGDDIYYISLAWFNQWEAFVKAKEQDPPGPIDNKPIAIIKDGHAFNRP
;
A
#
# COMPACT_ATOMS: atom_id res chain seq x y z
N MET A 1 -48.68 6.74 1.82
CA MET A 1 -47.62 7.67 1.37
C MET A 1 -46.36 6.86 1.25
N HIS A 2 -46.02 6.45 0.02
CA HIS A 2 -44.78 5.72 -0.23
C HIS A 2 -43.62 6.74 -0.20
N SER A 3 -42.74 6.61 0.78
CA SER A 3 -41.48 7.34 0.78
C SER A 3 -40.64 6.83 -0.39
N GLU A 4 -40.44 7.64 -1.43
CA GLU A 4 -39.34 7.44 -2.36
C GLU A 4 -38.04 7.45 -1.54
N GLN A 5 -37.53 6.27 -1.22
CA GLN A 5 -36.18 6.15 -0.69
C GLN A 5 -35.24 6.57 -1.82
N SER A 6 -34.48 7.64 -1.64
CA SER A 6 -33.43 8.00 -2.60
C SER A 6 -32.52 6.78 -2.81
N LEU A 7 -32.31 6.38 -4.06
CA LEU A 7 -31.42 5.26 -4.42
C LEU A 7 -29.96 5.51 -4.00
N ILE A 8 -29.62 6.77 -3.73
CA ILE A 8 -28.31 7.24 -3.33
C ILE A 8 -28.28 7.40 -1.82
N GLN A 9 -27.38 6.66 -1.17
CA GLN A 9 -27.03 6.85 0.24
C GLN A 9 -25.74 7.65 0.33
N PHE A 10 -25.69 8.62 1.24
CA PHE A 10 -24.51 9.43 1.47
C PHE A 10 -23.80 8.96 2.73
N TYR A 11 -22.47 8.81 2.64
CA TYR A 11 -21.62 8.48 3.77
C TYR A 11 -20.49 9.50 3.86
N ILE A 12 -20.14 9.84 5.10
CA ILE A 12 -19.06 10.79 5.38
C ILE A 12 -18.13 10.21 6.44
N SER A 13 -16.84 10.49 6.30
CA SER A 13 -15.81 10.14 7.29
C SER A 13 -16.14 10.72 8.67
N LEU A 14 -16.10 9.87 9.70
CA LEU A 14 -16.15 10.31 11.10
C LEU A 14 -14.93 11.16 11.45
N LYS A 15 -13.76 10.88 10.85
CA LYS A 15 -12.56 11.70 11.04
C LYS A 15 -12.76 13.11 10.51
N TRP A 16 -13.38 13.26 9.34
CA TRP A 16 -13.70 14.58 8.81
C TRP A 16 -14.76 15.29 9.66
N LEU A 17 -15.82 14.59 10.09
CA LEU A 17 -16.84 15.17 10.98
C LEU A 17 -16.26 15.65 12.32
N ASN A 18 -15.33 14.89 12.89
CA ASN A 18 -14.64 15.32 14.12
C ASN A 18 -13.84 16.61 13.89
N LYS A 19 -13.20 16.77 12.72
CA LYS A 19 -12.57 18.04 12.36
C LYS A 19 -13.60 19.16 12.21
N PHE A 20 -14.71 18.91 11.53
CA PHE A 20 -15.80 19.87 11.38
C PHE A 20 -16.32 20.39 12.74
N HIS A 21 -16.40 19.54 13.76
CA HIS A 21 -16.81 19.97 15.10
C HIS A 21 -15.74 20.69 15.92
N THR A 22 -14.45 20.48 15.63
CA THR A 22 -13.36 20.94 16.52
C THR A 22 -12.45 21.99 15.91
N PHE A 23 -12.50 22.20 14.59
CA PHE A 23 -11.64 23.11 13.85
C PHE A 23 -12.45 24.27 13.29
N VAL A 24 -11.82 25.45 13.23
CA VAL A 24 -12.41 26.65 12.61
C VAL A 24 -12.59 26.46 11.10
N ASP A 25 -11.68 25.71 10.46
CA ASP A 25 -11.77 25.28 9.07
C ASP A 25 -11.38 23.79 8.95
N PRO A 26 -12.33 22.88 8.70
CA PRO A 26 -12.05 21.45 8.54
C PRO A 26 -11.43 21.10 7.19
N GLY A 27 -11.42 22.03 6.23
CA GLY A 27 -11.05 21.79 4.84
C GLY A 27 -12.09 20.97 4.06
N PRO A 28 -11.79 20.62 2.79
CA PRO A 28 -12.72 19.90 1.92
C PRO A 28 -13.13 18.53 2.46
N ILE A 29 -14.35 18.09 2.15
CA ILE A 29 -14.84 16.76 2.54
C ILE A 29 -13.97 15.68 1.89
N THR A 30 -13.45 14.77 2.70
CA THR A 30 -12.67 13.61 2.24
C THR A 30 -13.09 12.33 2.96
N ASN A 31 -13.13 11.25 2.19
CA ASN A 31 -13.40 9.87 2.66
C ASN A 31 -12.15 8.98 2.51
N SER A 32 -10.98 9.57 2.31
CA SER A 32 -9.71 8.86 2.06
C SER A 32 -9.16 8.13 3.30
N ASP A 33 -9.75 8.34 4.47
CA ASP A 33 -9.42 7.61 5.69
C ASP A 33 -9.97 6.19 5.68
N PHE A 34 -11.06 5.92 4.96
CA PHE A 34 -11.62 4.56 4.82
C PHE A 34 -11.70 4.06 3.37
N LEU A 35 -11.54 4.92 2.37
CA LEU A 35 -11.42 4.52 0.96
C LEU A 35 -9.98 4.60 0.45
N CYS A 36 -9.61 3.68 -0.45
CA CYS A 36 -8.38 3.75 -1.22
C CYS A 36 -8.55 4.65 -2.46
N LYS A 37 -7.44 4.92 -3.15
CA LYS A 37 -7.41 5.66 -4.43
C LYS A 37 -8.29 5.05 -5.53
N HIS A 38 -8.62 3.75 -5.43
CA HIS A 38 -9.50 3.05 -6.37
C HIS A 38 -11.00 3.20 -6.04
N GLY A 39 -11.35 3.88 -4.93
CA GLY A 39 -12.75 4.13 -4.55
C GLY A 39 -13.44 2.99 -3.80
N GLY A 40 -12.69 2.00 -3.30
CA GLY A 40 -13.18 0.93 -2.44
C GLY A 40 -12.47 0.90 -1.09
N VAL A 41 -12.89 0.01 -0.18
CA VAL A 41 -12.27 -0.10 1.15
C VAL A 41 -10.96 -0.89 1.05
N PRO A 42 -9.82 -0.37 1.55
CA PRO A 42 -8.59 -1.15 1.63
C PRO A 42 -8.83 -2.47 2.40
N PRO A 43 -8.36 -3.64 1.92
CA PRO A 43 -8.67 -4.93 2.54
C PRO A 43 -8.37 -5.01 4.05
N HIS A 44 -7.30 -4.37 4.51
CA HIS A 44 -6.94 -4.32 5.94
C HIS A 44 -7.90 -3.49 6.80
N LYS A 45 -8.70 -2.59 6.22
CA LYS A 45 -9.70 -1.76 6.92
C LYS A 45 -11.11 -2.34 6.85
N ALA A 46 -11.36 -3.29 5.95
CA ALA A 46 -12.67 -3.91 5.78
C ALA A 46 -13.31 -4.43 7.09
N PRO A 47 -12.56 -5.05 8.03
CA PRO A 47 -13.15 -5.54 9.28
C PRO A 47 -13.67 -4.43 10.23
N VAL A 48 -13.25 -3.19 10.02
CA VAL A 48 -13.56 -2.05 10.92
C VAL A 48 -14.21 -0.88 10.19
N VAL A 49 -14.52 -1.01 8.90
CA VAL A 49 -14.96 0.10 8.04
C VAL A 49 -16.23 0.77 8.56
N ASP A 50 -17.18 -0.02 9.09
CA ASP A 50 -18.44 0.48 9.64
C ASP A 50 -18.26 1.44 10.83
N LYS A 51 -17.06 1.45 11.44
CA LYS A 51 -16.71 2.36 12.54
C LYS A 51 -16.00 3.62 12.07
N LEU A 52 -15.82 3.82 10.76
CA LEU A 52 -15.06 4.93 10.19
C LEU A 52 -15.94 5.97 9.48
N PHE A 53 -17.20 5.65 9.20
CA PHE A 53 -18.12 6.54 8.52
C PHE A 53 -19.46 6.63 9.24
N VAL A 54 -20.25 7.65 8.90
CA VAL A 54 -21.66 7.73 9.28
C VAL A 54 -22.51 7.98 8.04
N LYS A 55 -23.71 7.40 8.03
CA LYS A 55 -24.71 7.68 7.01
C LYS A 55 -25.30 9.07 7.24
N MET A 56 -25.43 9.85 6.17
CA MET A 56 -25.87 11.23 6.21
C MET A 56 -27.18 11.42 5.41
N PRO A 57 -28.15 12.20 5.93
CA PRO A 57 -29.30 12.63 5.15
C PRO A 57 -28.88 13.50 3.96
N GLN A 58 -29.56 13.37 2.82
CA GLN A 58 -29.25 14.13 1.60
C GLN A 58 -29.19 15.66 1.81
N PRO A 59 -30.14 16.31 2.51
CA PRO A 59 -30.07 17.77 2.69
C PRO A 59 -28.83 18.21 3.49
N ALA A 60 -28.42 17.40 4.47
CA ALA A 60 -27.23 17.67 5.27
C ALA A 60 -25.95 17.50 4.44
N TRP A 61 -25.91 16.49 3.56
CA TRP A 61 -24.81 16.30 2.62
C TRP A 61 -24.69 17.48 1.64
N GLU A 62 -25.80 17.89 1.03
CA GLU A 62 -25.83 18.99 0.06
C GLU A 62 -25.33 20.30 0.68
N GLU A 63 -25.76 20.64 1.90
CA GLU A 63 -25.29 21.83 2.61
C GLU A 63 -23.78 21.78 2.88
N LEU A 64 -23.27 20.65 3.40
CA LEU A 64 -21.84 20.49 3.68
C LEU A 64 -21.02 20.52 2.39
N HIS A 65 -21.49 19.87 1.33
CA HIS A 65 -20.80 19.83 0.05
C HIS A 65 -20.80 21.18 -0.64
N ASN A 66 -21.90 21.94 -0.60
CA ASN A 66 -21.97 23.30 -1.12
C ASN A 66 -21.01 24.24 -0.38
N ARG A 67 -20.82 24.05 0.93
CA ARG A 67 -19.99 24.93 1.77
C ARG A 67 -18.49 24.59 1.74
N PHE A 68 -18.14 23.31 1.81
CA PHE A 68 -16.75 22.85 1.94
C PHE A 68 -16.20 22.20 0.67
N GLY A 69 -17.06 21.83 -0.27
CA GLY A 69 -16.69 21.10 -1.47
C GLY A 69 -16.06 19.74 -1.15
N GLY A 70 -15.26 19.23 -2.09
CA GLY A 70 -14.62 17.93 -1.99
C GLY A 70 -15.46 16.80 -2.59
N GLY A 71 -15.28 15.60 -2.07
CA GLY A 71 -15.82 14.37 -2.65
C GLY A 71 -14.73 13.31 -2.91
N PRO A 72 -15.11 12.11 -3.39
CA PRO A 72 -16.39 11.78 -4.02
C PRO A 72 -17.51 11.37 -3.05
N VAL A 73 -18.75 11.38 -3.55
CA VAL A 73 -19.88 10.69 -2.91
C VAL A 73 -19.55 9.21 -2.83
N VAL A 74 -19.68 8.65 -1.63
CA VAL A 74 -19.49 7.22 -1.38
C VAL A 74 -20.81 6.52 -1.63
N ASN A 75 -20.83 5.54 -2.52
CA ASN A 75 -21.99 4.67 -2.69
C ASN A 75 -21.80 3.37 -1.88
N HIS A 76 -22.85 2.55 -1.79
CA HIS A 76 -22.77 1.28 -1.07
C HIS A 76 -21.71 0.32 -1.65
N LEU A 77 -21.41 0.39 -2.95
CA LEU A 77 -20.38 -0.44 -3.58
C LEU A 77 -18.97 -0.03 -3.13
N SER A 78 -18.75 1.25 -2.86
CA SER A 78 -17.48 1.78 -2.34
C SER A 78 -17.15 1.25 -0.94
N LEU A 79 -18.14 0.74 -0.20
CA LEU A 79 -17.95 0.13 1.13
C LEU A 79 -17.50 -1.34 1.05
N ASN A 80 -17.49 -1.95 -0.14
CA ASN A 80 -16.94 -3.30 -0.30
C ASN A 80 -15.40 -3.27 -0.28
N PRO A 81 -14.75 -4.38 0.13
CA PRO A 81 -13.32 -4.55 -0.02
C PRO A 81 -12.89 -4.30 -1.47
N CYS A 82 -11.85 -3.49 -1.65
CA CYS A 82 -11.35 -3.13 -2.96
C CYS A 82 -10.65 -4.34 -3.62
N GLY A 83 -11.25 -4.85 -4.71
CA GLY A 83 -10.70 -5.97 -5.47
C GLY A 83 -9.35 -5.66 -6.13
N ILE A 84 -9.10 -4.41 -6.55
CA ILE A 84 -7.81 -4.00 -7.11
C ILE A 84 -6.72 -4.07 -6.04
N CYS A 85 -6.94 -3.47 -4.86
CA CYS A 85 -5.98 -3.56 -3.76
C CYS A 85 -5.76 -5.01 -3.30
N GLN A 86 -6.80 -5.84 -3.33
CA GLN A 86 -6.67 -7.26 -3.01
C GLN A 86 -5.77 -7.98 -4.03
N ALA A 87 -5.97 -7.72 -5.32
CA ALA A 87 -5.13 -8.27 -6.38
C ALA A 87 -3.67 -7.83 -6.26
N GLU A 88 -3.42 -6.54 -5.98
CA GLU A 88 -2.08 -6.00 -5.74
C GLU A 88 -1.38 -6.69 -4.56
N ILE A 89 -2.10 -6.90 -3.45
CA ILE A 89 -1.57 -7.62 -2.28
C ILE A 89 -1.22 -9.06 -2.63
N LEU A 90 -2.11 -9.77 -3.34
CA LEU A 90 -1.87 -11.16 -3.75
C LEU A 90 -0.66 -11.28 -4.69
N GLN A 91 -0.54 -10.36 -5.65
CA GLN A 91 0.61 -10.31 -6.56
C GLN A 91 1.92 -10.05 -5.80
N LEU A 92 1.92 -9.11 -4.85
CA LEU A 92 3.09 -8.83 -4.02
C LEU A 92 3.49 -10.03 -3.15
N THR A 93 2.52 -10.69 -2.51
CA THR A 93 2.78 -11.91 -1.72
C THR A 93 3.37 -13.01 -2.60
N ARG A 94 2.75 -13.28 -3.75
CA ARG A 94 3.26 -14.29 -4.70
C ARG A 94 4.70 -14.00 -5.12
N ARG A 95 5.01 -12.73 -5.44
CA ARG A 95 6.37 -12.31 -5.81
C ARG A 95 7.37 -12.58 -4.69
N ARG A 96 7.04 -12.25 -3.44
CA ARG A 96 7.90 -12.53 -2.28
C ARG A 96 8.18 -14.02 -2.12
N ASP A 97 7.14 -14.84 -2.25
CA ASP A 97 7.27 -16.30 -2.13
C ASP A 97 8.14 -16.87 -3.27
N GLU A 98 7.91 -16.44 -4.51
CA GLU A 98 8.71 -16.87 -5.67
C GLU A 98 10.19 -16.48 -5.52
N GLU A 99 10.49 -15.24 -5.12
CA GLU A 99 11.86 -14.77 -4.92
C GLU A 99 12.56 -15.51 -3.77
N LEU A 100 11.89 -15.70 -2.63
CA LEU A 100 12.46 -16.41 -1.48
C LEU A 100 12.72 -17.88 -1.79
N ASN A 101 11.73 -18.56 -2.38
CA ASN A 101 11.87 -19.98 -2.74
C ASN A 101 13.02 -20.18 -3.72
N LYS A 102 13.17 -19.28 -4.70
CA LYS A 102 14.28 -19.38 -5.66
C LYS A 102 15.64 -19.17 -5.00
N PHE A 103 15.74 -18.23 -4.06
CA PHE A 103 16.96 -18.02 -3.29
C PHE A 103 17.34 -19.26 -2.49
N VAL A 104 16.38 -19.86 -1.77
CA VAL A 104 16.60 -21.08 -0.98
C VAL A 104 17.06 -22.23 -1.88
N GLU A 105 16.37 -22.48 -2.99
CA GLU A 105 16.73 -23.51 -3.98
C GLU A 105 18.17 -23.35 -4.48
N LEU A 106 18.55 -22.13 -4.90
CA LEU A 106 19.88 -21.86 -5.42
C LEU A 106 20.96 -21.95 -4.33
N HIS A 107 20.66 -21.53 -3.10
CA HIS A 107 21.58 -21.61 -1.98
C HIS A 107 21.85 -23.07 -1.57
N GLU A 108 20.83 -23.90 -1.53
CA GLU A 108 20.95 -25.34 -1.27
C GLU A 108 21.75 -26.05 -2.37
N ALA A 109 21.49 -25.73 -3.64
CA ALA A 109 22.26 -26.27 -4.76
C ALA A 109 23.74 -25.86 -4.69
N PHE A 110 24.02 -24.60 -4.34
CA PHE A 110 25.39 -24.08 -4.21
C PHE A 110 26.16 -24.78 -3.08
N THR A 111 25.54 -24.93 -1.91
CA THR A 111 26.16 -25.58 -0.74
C THR A 111 26.34 -27.08 -0.94
N SER A 112 25.42 -27.75 -1.64
CA SER A 112 25.47 -29.19 -1.90
C SER A 112 26.47 -29.58 -2.99
N ASN A 113 26.61 -28.78 -4.06
CA ASN A 113 27.46 -29.12 -5.20
C ASN A 113 28.97 -28.91 -4.97
N ASN A 114 29.39 -28.47 -3.77
CA ASN A 114 30.79 -28.14 -3.45
C ASN A 114 31.46 -27.36 -4.59
N SER A 115 30.73 -26.38 -5.13
CA SER A 115 31.02 -25.70 -6.39
C SER A 115 32.36 -24.96 -6.30
N ARG A 116 33.45 -25.62 -6.72
CA ARG A 116 34.79 -25.03 -6.89
C ARG A 116 34.87 -24.25 -8.20
N GLY A 117 34.01 -23.25 -8.37
CA GLY A 117 34.04 -22.33 -9.50
C GLY A 117 34.63 -20.99 -9.05
N ASP A 118 35.69 -20.54 -9.72
CA ASP A 118 36.53 -19.39 -9.37
C ASP A 118 35.87 -18.00 -9.54
N ASP A 119 34.57 -17.94 -9.84
CA ASP A 119 33.87 -16.68 -10.07
C ASP A 119 33.25 -16.15 -8.77
N ILE A 120 33.91 -15.16 -8.16
CA ILE A 120 33.41 -14.48 -6.95
C ILE A 120 32.52 -13.30 -7.35
N TYR A 121 31.24 -13.39 -7.02
CA TYR A 121 30.27 -12.32 -7.19
C TYR A 121 29.99 -11.62 -5.87
N TYR A 122 29.85 -10.28 -5.91
CA TYR A 122 29.56 -9.46 -4.75
C TYR A 122 28.24 -8.72 -4.92
N ILE A 123 27.48 -8.64 -3.83
CA ILE A 123 26.26 -7.83 -3.72
C ILE A 123 26.37 -6.96 -2.48
N SER A 124 25.90 -5.72 -2.57
CA SER A 124 25.91 -4.84 -1.40
C SER A 124 24.99 -5.40 -0.31
N LEU A 125 25.52 -5.46 0.92
CA LEU A 125 24.72 -5.91 2.06
C LEU A 125 23.53 -4.96 2.32
N ALA A 126 23.68 -3.68 1.98
CA ALA A 126 22.60 -2.69 2.06
C ALA A 126 21.41 -3.08 1.18
N TRP A 127 21.65 -3.43 -0.09
CA TRP A 127 20.59 -3.89 -0.99
C TRP A 127 20.05 -5.24 -0.55
N PHE A 128 20.93 -6.18 -0.16
CA PHE A 128 20.52 -7.51 0.29
C PHE A 128 19.59 -7.45 1.51
N ASN A 129 19.87 -6.57 2.48
CA ASN A 129 19.02 -6.39 3.64
C ASN A 129 17.63 -5.81 3.28
N GLN A 130 17.56 -4.88 2.30
CA GLN A 130 16.27 -4.37 1.80
C GLN A 130 15.48 -5.48 1.11
N TRP A 131 16.14 -6.26 0.26
CA TRP A 131 15.55 -7.43 -0.38
C TRP A 131 15.06 -8.45 0.66
N GLU A 132 15.87 -8.76 1.68
CA GLU A 132 15.50 -9.67 2.76
C GLU A 132 14.28 -9.16 3.54
N ALA A 133 14.24 -7.87 3.87
CA ALA A 133 13.11 -7.24 4.52
C ALA A 133 11.83 -7.31 3.68
N PHE A 134 11.95 -7.12 2.36
CA PHE A 134 10.85 -7.25 1.41
C PHE A 134 10.31 -8.68 1.35
N VAL A 135 11.15 -9.70 1.12
CA VAL A 135 10.69 -11.10 0.99
C VAL A 135 10.15 -11.66 2.31
N LYS A 136 10.64 -11.16 3.47
CA LYS A 136 10.10 -11.49 4.80
C LYS A 136 8.88 -10.64 5.20
N ALA A 137 8.32 -9.86 4.28
CA ALA A 137 7.17 -8.97 4.49
C ALA A 137 7.32 -7.98 5.67
N LYS A 138 8.56 -7.60 6.02
CA LYS A 138 8.85 -6.54 6.99
C LYS A 138 8.66 -5.15 6.39
N GLU A 139 8.93 -5.03 5.09
CA GLU A 139 8.74 -3.81 4.29
C GLU A 139 7.79 -4.08 3.12
N GLN A 140 6.98 -3.08 2.77
CA GLN A 140 6.03 -3.18 1.65
C GLN A 140 6.70 -2.95 0.31
N ASP A 141 7.62 -2.00 0.25
CA ASP A 141 8.25 -1.60 -0.99
C ASP A 141 9.28 -2.66 -1.42
N PRO A 142 9.27 -3.08 -2.69
CA PRO A 142 10.32 -3.94 -3.21
C PRO A 142 11.66 -3.19 -3.20
N PRO A 143 12.78 -3.91 -3.05
CA PRO A 143 14.09 -3.28 -3.24
C PRO A 143 14.16 -2.68 -4.64
N GLY A 144 14.88 -1.56 -4.77
CA GLY A 144 15.19 -0.97 -6.07
C GLY A 144 16.10 -1.88 -6.90
N PRO A 145 16.59 -1.42 -8.06
CA PRO A 145 17.64 -2.11 -8.80
C PRO A 145 18.85 -2.41 -7.90
N ILE A 146 19.53 -3.54 -8.14
CA ILE A 146 20.76 -3.89 -7.39
C ILE A 146 21.74 -2.73 -7.48
N ASP A 147 22.13 -2.19 -6.33
CA ASP A 147 23.08 -1.10 -6.23
C ASP A 147 24.33 -1.52 -5.43
N ASN A 148 25.42 -1.71 -6.16
CA ASN A 148 26.74 -2.03 -5.59
C ASN A 148 27.62 -0.79 -5.38
N LYS A 149 27.14 0.43 -5.67
CA LYS A 149 27.91 1.67 -5.40
C LYS A 149 28.44 1.76 -3.96
N PRO A 150 27.70 1.35 -2.90
CA PRO A 150 28.20 1.44 -1.53
C PRO A 150 29.42 0.56 -1.24
N ILE A 151 29.62 -0.50 -2.03
CA ILE A 151 30.78 -1.39 -1.92
C ILE A 151 31.82 -1.14 -3.02
N ALA A 152 31.55 -0.21 -3.95
CA ALA A 152 32.46 0.14 -5.02
C ALA A 152 33.50 1.19 -4.58
N ILE A 153 34.79 0.85 -4.65
CA ILE A 153 35.94 1.74 -4.65
C ILE A 153 36.20 2.21 -6.09
N ILE A 154 36.06 3.50 -6.36
CA ILE A 154 36.46 4.07 -7.65
C ILE A 154 37.96 4.39 -7.59
N LYS A 155 38.79 3.69 -8.37
CA LYS A 155 40.18 4.05 -8.64
C LYS A 155 40.35 4.27 -10.14
N ASP A 156 40.91 5.43 -10.53
CA ASP A 156 41.25 5.79 -11.91
C ASP A 156 40.11 5.56 -12.93
N GLY A 157 38.87 5.92 -12.57
CA GLY A 157 37.70 5.81 -13.45
C GLY A 157 37.05 4.42 -13.52
N HIS A 158 37.61 3.42 -12.84
CA HIS A 158 37.05 2.08 -12.75
C HIS A 158 36.57 1.75 -11.32
N ALA A 159 35.40 1.11 -11.23
CA ALA A 159 34.79 0.68 -9.96
C ALA A 159 35.28 -0.74 -9.59
N PHE A 160 35.86 -0.87 -8.40
CA PHE A 160 36.33 -2.13 -7.80
C PHE A 160 35.52 -2.41 -6.54
N ASN A 161 35.24 -3.65 -6.16
CA ASN A 161 34.58 -3.91 -4.87
C ASN A 161 35.57 -3.77 -3.70
N ARG A 162 35.11 -3.29 -2.54
CA ARG A 162 35.89 -3.22 -1.30
C ARG A 162 36.20 -4.65 -0.83
N PRO A 163 37.45 -4.97 -0.46
CA PRO A 163 37.84 -6.30 0.04
C PRO A 163 37.13 -6.64 1.35
#